data_AF-A0A831P9J4-F1
#
_entry.id   AF-A0A831P9J4-F1
#
_cell.length_a   1.000
_cell.length_b   1.000
_cell.length_c   1.000
_cell.angle_alpha   90.00
_cell.angle_beta   90.00
_cell.angle_gamma   90.00
#
_symmetry.space_group_name_H-M   'P 1'
#
loop_
_entity.id
_entity.type
_entity.pdbx_description
1 polymer ?
#
loop_
_entity_poly.entity_id
_entity_poly.type
_entity_poly.pdbx_seq_one_letter_code
_entity_poly.pdbx_strand_id
1 'polypeptide(L)'
;NGFNEKLVWGGEDADICERITNAGWKIKYAGDSFVYHKARCSLKSFVQWIYRRGNARYHYSKNRLKLYLSLALGITGILFLAIKPWITFIMGLIVLTGTITAILFTSKFKYLIRRRKRIKVSLTSIILVIAPLELLRHVIMLAGETKEALKNAIGKMTKRLKRGQKSDRSPG
;
A
#
# COMPACT_ATOMS: atom_id res chain seq x y z
N ASN A 1 9.83 -10.13 -24.33
CA ASN A 1 8.83 -9.15 -23.86
C ASN A 1 9.44 -8.24 -22.80
N GLY A 2 9.50 -6.93 -23.08
CA GLY A 2 10.14 -5.91 -22.24
C GLY A 2 9.32 -5.47 -21.02
N PHE A 3 9.31 -4.17 -20.73
CA PHE A 3 8.58 -3.60 -19.59
C PHE A 3 7.05 -3.70 -19.77
N ASN A 4 6.31 -3.83 -18.67
CA ASN A 4 4.86 -3.88 -18.68
C ASN A 4 4.27 -2.48 -18.47
N GLU A 5 3.90 -1.83 -19.56
CA GLU A 5 3.37 -0.45 -19.59
C GLU A 5 2.11 -0.25 -18.73
N LYS A 6 1.43 -1.32 -18.32
CA LYS A 6 0.27 -1.25 -17.41
C LYS A 6 0.66 -0.87 -15.98
N LEU A 7 1.95 -0.90 -15.62
CA LEU A 7 2.48 -0.60 -14.28
C LEU A 7 2.91 0.88 -14.13
N VAL A 8 2.05 1.79 -14.59
CA VAL A 8 2.29 3.23 -14.74
C VAL A 8 2.75 3.94 -13.45
N TRP A 9 2.35 3.44 -12.28
CA TRP A 9 2.63 4.09 -10.99
C TRP A 9 3.86 3.52 -10.27
N GLY A 10 4.66 2.71 -10.98
CA GLY A 10 5.76 1.94 -10.44
C GLY A 10 5.36 0.50 -10.16
N GLY A 11 6.35 -0.37 -9.95
CA GLY A 11 6.16 -1.82 -9.81
C GLY A 11 6.72 -2.62 -10.98
N GLU A 12 7.18 -1.97 -12.04
CA GLU A 12 7.91 -2.60 -13.15
C GLU A 12 9.16 -3.35 -12.66
N ASP A 13 9.94 -2.75 -11.76
CA ASP A 13 11.11 -3.41 -11.17
C ASP A 13 10.73 -4.72 -10.47
N ALA A 14 9.60 -4.71 -9.75
CA ALA A 14 9.11 -5.88 -9.03
C ALA A 14 8.60 -6.96 -10.01
N ASP A 15 7.85 -6.55 -11.05
CA ASP A 15 7.38 -7.44 -12.12
C ASP A 15 8.55 -8.10 -12.86
N ILE A 16 9.58 -7.32 -13.24
CA ILE A 16 10.76 -7.85 -13.92
C ILE A 16 11.54 -8.80 -13.01
N CYS A 17 11.80 -8.40 -11.76
CA CYS A 17 12.47 -9.28 -10.80
C CYS A 17 11.73 -10.61 -10.65
N GLU A 18 10.40 -10.58 -10.55
CA GLU A 18 9.58 -11.78 -10.44
C GLU A 18 9.64 -12.64 -11.70
N ARG A 19 9.51 -12.04 -12.89
CA ARG A 19 9.59 -12.77 -14.18
C ARG A 19 10.96 -13.41 -14.40
N ILE A 20 12.04 -12.68 -14.11
CA ILE A 20 13.42 -13.19 -14.20
C ILE A 20 13.60 -14.38 -13.26
N THR A 21 13.13 -14.25 -12.02
CA THR A 21 13.20 -15.32 -11.02
C THR A 21 12.39 -16.55 -11.44
N ASN A 22 11.16 -16.34 -11.95
CA ASN A 22 10.30 -17.43 -12.43
C ASN A 22 10.85 -18.10 -13.69
N ALA A 23 11.67 -17.41 -14.49
CA ALA A 23 12.39 -17.98 -15.61
C ALA A 23 13.65 -18.76 -15.19
N GLY A 24 13.88 -18.96 -13.89
CA GLY A 24 14.98 -19.76 -13.35
C GLY A 24 16.27 -18.98 -13.11
N TRP A 25 16.30 -17.68 -13.40
CA TRP A 25 17.48 -16.85 -13.19
C TRP A 25 17.60 -16.42 -11.73
N LYS A 26 18.84 -16.30 -11.25
CA LYS A 26 19.15 -15.84 -9.89
C LYS A 26 19.47 -14.35 -9.89
N ILE A 27 18.79 -13.60 -9.04
CA ILE A 27 19.10 -12.19 -8.79
C ILE A 27 20.13 -12.12 -7.65
N LYS A 28 21.30 -11.54 -7.92
CA LYS A 28 22.38 -11.39 -6.93
C LYS A 28 22.48 -9.94 -6.46
N TYR A 29 22.87 -9.76 -5.20
CA TYR A 29 23.16 -8.44 -4.62
C TYR A 29 24.64 -8.11 -4.83
N ALA A 30 24.92 -6.97 -5.47
CA ALA A 30 26.27 -6.43 -5.62
C ALA A 30 26.54 -5.41 -4.51
N GLY A 31 27.27 -5.83 -3.47
CA GLY A 31 27.53 -5.01 -2.28
C GLY A 31 28.39 -3.77 -2.52
N ASP A 32 29.23 -3.81 -3.55
CA ASP A 32 30.16 -2.74 -3.90
C ASP A 32 29.58 -1.71 -4.89
N SER A 33 28.32 -1.92 -5.29
CA SER A 33 27.61 -1.00 -6.19
C SER A 33 26.85 0.05 -5.39
N PHE A 34 27.22 1.32 -5.54
CA PHE A 34 26.57 2.44 -4.86
C PHE A 34 25.83 3.33 -5.85
N VAL A 35 24.57 3.65 -5.53
CA VAL A 35 23.76 4.63 -6.26
C VAL A 35 23.26 5.66 -5.28
N TYR A 36 23.48 6.94 -5.58
CA TYR A 36 23.05 8.05 -4.74
C TYR A 36 21.67 8.52 -5.18
N HIS A 37 20.72 8.53 -4.24
CA HIS A 37 19.40 9.08 -4.45
C HIS A 37 19.18 10.27 -3.53
N LYS A 38 18.59 11.35 -4.06
CA LYS A 38 18.15 12.48 -3.25
C LYS A 38 17.05 12.02 -2.29
N ALA A 39 17.29 12.18 -0.99
CA ALA A 39 16.30 11.86 0.02
C ALA A 39 15.08 12.78 -0.11
N ARG A 40 13.89 12.20 0.14
CA ARG A 40 12.65 12.97 0.25
C ARG A 40 12.57 13.57 1.65
N CYS A 41 12.78 14.87 1.77
CA CYS A 41 12.86 15.54 3.07
C CYS A 41 11.56 16.24 3.52
N SER A 42 10.48 16.14 2.75
CA SER A 42 9.19 16.76 3.11
C SER A 42 8.08 15.74 3.28
N LEU A 43 7.20 15.97 4.27
CA LEU A 43 6.01 15.15 4.50
C LEU A 43 5.11 15.11 3.25
N LYS A 44 4.96 16.23 2.54
CA LYS A 44 4.22 16.29 1.27
C LYS A 44 4.77 15.31 0.24
N SER A 45 6.09 15.30 0.03
CA SER A 45 6.72 14.38 -0.93
C SER A 45 6.63 12.91 -0.49
N PHE A 46 6.65 12.65 0.81
CA PHE A 46 6.44 11.32 1.39
C PHE A 46 5.02 10.82 1.15
N VAL A 47 4.00 11.63 1.46
CA VAL A 47 2.59 11.32 1.25
C VAL A 47 2.30 11.03 -0.22
N GLN A 48 2.75 11.92 -1.13
CA GLN A 48 2.57 11.74 -2.57
C GLN A 48 3.21 10.44 -3.07
N TRP A 49 4.41 10.12 -2.58
CA TRP A 49 5.11 8.90 -2.96
C TRP A 49 4.37 7.64 -2.48
N ILE A 50 3.92 7.61 -1.23
CA ILE A 50 3.19 6.47 -0.67
C ILE A 50 1.85 6.29 -1.37
N TYR A 51 1.17 7.38 -1.67
CA TYR A 51 -0.09 7.35 -2.40
C TYR A 51 0.08 6.70 -3.78
N ARG A 52 1.09 7.13 -4.54
CA ARG A 52 1.44 6.49 -5.82
C ARG A 52 1.79 5.01 -5.66
N ARG A 53 2.49 4.65 -4.58
CA ARG A 53 2.79 3.24 -4.25
C ARG A 53 1.53 2.42 -3.95
N GLY A 54 0.50 3.03 -3.36
CA GLY A 54 -0.83 2.44 -3.22
C GLY A 54 -1.46 2.14 -4.58
N ASN A 55 -1.49 3.13 -5.48
CA ASN A 55 -2.00 2.93 -6.85
C ASN A 55 -1.26 1.79 -7.56
N ALA A 56 0.08 1.77 -7.49
CA ALA A 56 0.90 0.71 -8.04
C ALA A 56 0.54 -0.68 -7.48
N ARG A 57 0.33 -0.78 -6.16
CA ARG A 57 -0.01 -2.03 -5.49
C ARG A 57 -1.33 -2.61 -5.98
N TYR A 58 -2.31 -1.77 -6.36
CA TYR A 58 -3.55 -2.25 -6.98
C TYR A 58 -3.32 -3.00 -8.31
N HIS A 59 -2.38 -2.51 -9.13
CA HIS A 59 -2.07 -3.10 -10.44
C HIS A 59 -1.14 -4.31 -10.33
N TYR A 60 -0.21 -4.29 -9.37
CA TYR A 60 0.75 -5.37 -9.14
C TYR A 60 0.21 -6.51 -8.28
N SER A 61 -0.71 -6.26 -7.33
CA SER A 61 -1.18 -7.28 -6.40
C SER A 61 -1.92 -8.41 -7.12
N LYS A 62 -1.27 -9.56 -7.22
CA LYS A 62 -1.83 -10.80 -7.79
C LYS A 62 -2.94 -11.39 -6.90
N ASN A 63 -2.83 -11.19 -5.58
CA ASN A 63 -3.80 -11.71 -4.62
C ASN A 63 -4.88 -10.66 -4.32
N ARG A 64 -5.96 -10.72 -5.10
CA ARG A 64 -7.13 -9.83 -4.96
C ARG A 64 -7.82 -9.99 -3.60
N LEU A 65 -7.78 -11.16 -2.98
CA LEU A 65 -8.37 -11.40 -1.66
C LEU A 65 -7.66 -10.57 -0.58
N LYS A 66 -6.32 -10.58 -0.54
CA LYS A 66 -5.55 -9.75 0.41
C LYS A 66 -5.81 -8.26 0.22
N LEU A 67 -6.02 -7.83 -1.03
CA LEU A 67 -6.39 -6.46 -1.37
C LEU A 67 -7.80 -6.11 -0.85
N TYR A 68 -8.79 -6.97 -1.08
CA TYR A 68 -10.15 -6.72 -0.58
C TYR A 68 -10.22 -6.75 0.94
N LEU A 69 -9.46 -7.63 1.62
CA LEU A 69 -9.39 -7.62 3.08
C LEU A 69 -8.82 -6.31 3.63
N SER A 70 -7.74 -5.77 3.04
CA SER A 70 -7.19 -4.49 3.50
C SER A 70 -8.15 -3.33 3.30
N LEU A 71 -8.90 -3.34 2.19
CA LEU A 71 -9.94 -2.34 1.91
C LEU A 71 -11.12 -2.47 2.88
N ALA A 72 -11.59 -3.70 3.13
CA ALA A 72 -12.68 -3.98 4.05
C ALA A 72 -12.35 -3.50 5.48
N LEU A 73 -11.15 -3.80 5.99
CA LEU A 73 -10.71 -3.34 7.31
C LEU A 73 -10.66 -1.81 7.42
N GLY A 74 -10.26 -1.12 6.35
CA GLY A 74 -10.27 0.34 6.31
C GLY A 74 -11.69 0.93 6.34
N ILE A 75 -12.61 0.36 5.57
CA ILE A 75 -14.01 0.80 5.50
C ILE A 75 -14.74 0.52 6.82
N THR A 76 -14.54 -0.67 7.41
CA THR A 76 -15.13 -1.02 8.71
C THR A 76 -14.66 -0.09 9.81
N GLY A 77 -13.39 0.36 9.77
CA GLY A 77 -12.87 1.35 10.72
C GLY A 77 -13.58 2.70 10.63
N ILE A 78 -13.87 3.17 9.41
CA ILE A 78 -14.59 4.45 9.19
C ILE A 78 -16.06 4.32 9.60
N LEU A 79 -16.72 3.22 9.25
CA LEU A 79 -18.12 2.98 9.64
C LEU A 79 -18.28 2.84 11.15
N PHE A 80 -17.28 2.28 11.84
CA PHE A 80 -17.31 2.19 13.30
C PHE A 80 -17.34 3.58 13.94
N LEU A 81 -16.70 4.60 13.37
CA LEU A 81 -16.71 5.98 13.91
C LEU A 81 -18.09 6.64 13.89
N ALA A 82 -19.08 6.08 13.17
CA ALA A 82 -20.45 6.58 13.12
C ALA A 82 -21.35 6.08 14.27
N ILE A 83 -20.88 5.12 15.08
CA ILE A 83 -21.58 4.59 16.25
C ILE A 83 -21.29 5.49 17.48
N LYS A 84 -22.11 5.42 18.56
CA LYS A 84 -22.00 6.24 19.78
C LYS A 84 -20.54 6.64 20.13
N PRO A 85 -20.23 7.94 20.27
CA PRO A 85 -18.86 8.47 20.23
C PRO A 85 -17.92 7.93 21.31
N TRP A 86 -18.47 7.49 22.45
CA TRP A 86 -17.66 6.98 23.56
C TRP A 86 -17.18 5.54 23.34
N ILE A 87 -18.03 4.67 22.78
CA ILE A 87 -17.66 3.28 22.45
C ILE A 87 -16.63 3.27 21.32
N THR A 88 -16.83 4.15 20.34
CA THR A 88 -15.96 4.26 19.17
C THR A 88 -14.61 4.85 19.53
N PHE A 89 -14.56 5.76 20.51
CA PHE A 89 -13.31 6.27 21.06
C PHE A 89 -12.48 5.16 21.76
N ILE A 90 -13.10 4.39 22.66
CA ILE A 90 -12.41 3.30 23.37
C ILE A 90 -11.94 2.22 22.39
N MET A 91 -12.83 1.77 21.49
CA MET A 91 -12.47 0.79 20.45
C MET A 91 -11.37 1.33 19.53
N GLY A 92 -11.42 2.61 19.18
CA GLY A 92 -10.37 3.28 18.41
C GLY A 92 -9.01 3.23 19.10
N LEU A 93 -8.96 3.48 20.42
CA LEU A 93 -7.73 3.36 21.21
C LEU A 93 -7.21 1.92 21.27
N ILE A 94 -8.08 0.93 21.44
CA ILE A 94 -7.69 -0.49 21.44
C ILE A 94 -7.12 -0.89 20.09
N VAL A 95 -7.76 -0.50 18.99
CA VAL A 95 -7.27 -0.79 17.63
C VAL A 95 -5.95 -0.06 17.37
N LEU A 96 -5.82 1.19 17.79
CA LEU A 96 -4.58 1.98 17.63
C LEU A 96 -3.41 1.35 18.41
N THR A 97 -3.62 1.02 19.68
CA THR A 97 -2.60 0.37 20.52
C THR A 97 -2.24 -1.03 20.01
N GLY A 98 -3.23 -1.81 19.59
CA GLY A 98 -3.02 -3.13 18.98
C GLY A 98 -2.22 -3.06 17.68
N THR A 99 -2.53 -2.09 16.80
CA THR A 99 -1.81 -1.89 15.53
C THR A 99 -0.37 -1.41 15.75
N ILE A 100 -0.14 -0.46 16.67
CA ILE A 100 1.21 -0.03 17.06
C ILE A 100 2.00 -1.24 17.59
N THR A 101 1.42 -2.01 18.50
CA THR A 101 2.06 -3.20 19.06
C THR A 101 2.40 -4.21 17.98
N ALA A 102 1.47 -4.52 17.07
CA ALA A 102 1.70 -5.41 15.95
C ALA A 102 2.87 -4.93 15.06
N ILE A 103 2.96 -3.63 14.76
CA ILE A 103 4.06 -3.03 14.01
C ILE A 103 5.40 -3.25 14.72
N LEU A 104 5.46 -3.01 16.04
CA LEU A 104 6.67 -3.19 16.85
C LEU A 104 7.16 -4.65 16.87
N PHE A 105 6.26 -5.63 16.75
CA PHE A 105 6.61 -7.04 16.72
C PHE A 105 7.07 -7.56 15.35
N THR A 106 6.98 -6.75 14.29
CA THR A 106 7.44 -7.15 12.94
C THR A 106 8.95 -7.37 12.91
N SER A 107 9.40 -8.31 12.08
CA SER A 107 10.83 -8.60 11.88
C SER A 107 11.62 -7.35 11.45
N LYS A 108 10.98 -6.43 10.70
CA LYS A 108 11.55 -5.15 10.29
C LYS A 108 11.86 -4.25 11.49
N PHE A 109 10.92 -4.10 12.41
CA PHE A 109 11.11 -3.29 13.62
C PHE A 109 12.16 -3.92 14.55
N LYS A 110 12.12 -5.25 14.73
CA LYS A 110 13.17 -5.96 15.48
C LYS A 110 14.56 -5.71 14.90
N TYR A 111 14.69 -5.74 13.58
CA TYR A 111 15.95 -5.43 12.90
C TYR A 111 16.39 -3.97 13.12
N LEU A 112 15.46 -3.02 13.02
CA LEU A 112 15.71 -1.61 13.26
C LEU A 112 16.19 -1.35 14.70
N ILE A 113 15.53 -1.94 15.70
CA ILE A 113 15.91 -1.82 17.12
C ILE A 113 17.31 -2.39 17.37
N ARG A 114 17.66 -3.52 16.74
CA ARG A 114 19.01 -4.14 16.83
C ARG A 114 20.08 -3.27 16.18
N ARG A 115 19.76 -2.58 15.09
CA ARG A 115 20.71 -1.73 14.34
C ARG A 115 20.74 -0.28 14.80
N ARG A 116 19.81 0.17 15.67
CA ARG A 116 19.63 1.58 16.06
C ARG A 116 20.91 2.32 16.48
N LYS A 117 21.78 1.65 17.24
CA LYS A 117 23.05 2.24 17.71
C LYS A 117 24.02 2.52 16.56
N ARG A 118 24.04 1.67 15.52
CA ARG A 118 24.89 1.86 14.32
C ARG A 118 24.39 2.99 13.44
N ILE A 119 23.06 3.13 13.32
CA ILE A 119 22.43 4.21 12.53
C ILE A 119 22.26 5.52 13.34
N LYS A 120 22.73 5.56 14.59
CA LYS A 120 22.62 6.70 15.51
C LYS A 120 21.18 7.22 15.68
N VAL A 121 20.20 6.31 15.75
CA VAL A 121 18.79 6.64 15.97
C VAL A 121 18.38 6.27 17.41
N SER A 122 17.72 7.21 18.09
CA SER A 122 17.21 6.99 19.46
C SER A 122 16.01 6.03 19.48
N LEU A 123 15.81 5.35 20.60
CA LEU A 123 14.65 4.46 20.76
C LEU A 123 13.33 5.26 20.76
N THR A 124 13.35 6.46 21.33
CA THR A 124 12.20 7.37 21.34
C THR A 124 11.77 7.76 19.94
N SER A 125 12.70 8.07 19.04
CA SER A 125 12.37 8.36 17.63
C SER A 125 11.79 7.14 16.90
N ILE A 126 12.25 5.92 17.21
CA ILE A 126 11.70 4.69 16.63
C ILE A 126 10.23 4.51 17.03
N ILE A 127 9.89 4.75 18.29
CA ILE A 127 8.53 4.55 18.80
C ILE A 127 7.62 5.73 18.42
N LEU A 128 8.05 6.98 18.65
CA LEU A 128 7.20 8.16 18.50
C LEU A 128 7.13 8.71 17.08
N VAL A 129 8.11 8.43 16.22
CA VAL A 129 8.14 8.95 14.86
C VAL A 129 7.96 7.82 13.85
N ILE A 130 8.77 6.77 13.92
CA ILE A 130 8.76 5.72 12.89
C ILE A 130 7.48 4.89 12.96
N ALA A 131 6.98 4.52 14.15
CA ALA A 131 5.75 3.74 14.24
C ALA A 131 4.51 4.51 13.73
N PRO A 132 4.29 5.79 14.10
CA PRO A 132 3.21 6.59 13.51
C PRO A 132 3.37 6.82 12.00
N LEU A 133 4.59 7.03 11.51
CA LEU A 133 4.84 7.15 10.06
C LEU A 133 4.52 5.86 9.31
N GLU A 134 4.77 4.69 9.89
CA GLU A 134 4.36 3.41 9.32
C GLU A 134 2.83 3.27 9.29
N LEU A 135 2.13 3.70 10.33
CA LEU A 135 0.66 3.73 10.33
C LEU A 135 0.13 4.66 9.23
N LEU A 136 0.63 5.90 9.18
CA LEU A 136 0.30 6.88 8.16
C LEU A 136 0.56 6.32 6.76
N ARG A 137 1.68 5.59 6.58
CA ARG A 137 2.01 4.92 5.32
C ARG A 137 0.95 3.90 4.92
N HIS A 138 0.46 3.07 5.85
CA HIS A 138 -0.59 2.10 5.55
C HIS A 138 -1.90 2.78 5.14
N VAL A 139 -2.31 3.82 5.86
CA VAL A 139 -3.54 4.57 5.56
C VAL A 139 -3.49 5.22 4.18
N ILE A 140 -2.39 5.92 3.86
CA ILE A 140 -2.23 6.59 2.56
C ILE A 140 -2.15 5.58 1.41
N MET A 141 -1.43 4.47 1.63
CA MET A 141 -1.33 3.39 0.63
C MET A 141 -2.70 2.80 0.34
N LEU A 142 -3.50 2.57 1.38
CA LEU A 142 -4.87 2.09 1.25
C LEU A 142 -5.75 3.08 0.48
N ALA A 143 -5.60 4.39 0.73
CA ALA A 143 -6.33 5.43 0.01
C ALA A 143 -5.98 5.49 -1.49
N GLY A 144 -4.74 5.18 -1.86
CA GLY A 144 -4.37 5.02 -3.28
C GLY A 144 -5.00 3.77 -3.90
N GLU A 145 -4.95 2.65 -3.18
CA GLU A 145 -5.55 1.38 -3.61
C GLU A 145 -7.08 1.48 -3.79
N THR A 146 -7.80 2.10 -2.83
CA THR A 146 -9.25 2.30 -2.90
C THR A 146 -9.66 3.09 -4.13
N LYS A 147 -8.93 4.16 -4.45
CA LYS A 147 -9.23 5.01 -5.61
C LYS A 147 -9.16 4.23 -6.92
N GLU A 148 -8.08 3.48 -7.15
CA GLU A 148 -7.94 2.70 -8.39
C GLU A 148 -8.97 1.57 -8.45
N ALA A 149 -9.29 0.94 -7.31
CA ALA A 149 -10.36 -0.05 -7.23
C ALA A 149 -11.72 0.55 -7.62
N LEU A 150 -12.07 1.72 -7.08
CA LEU A 150 -13.31 2.44 -7.37
C LEU A 150 -13.38 2.85 -8.84
N LYS A 151 -12.31 3.44 -9.38
CA LYS A 151 -12.22 3.83 -10.79
C LYS A 151 -12.46 2.65 -11.74
N ASN A 152 -11.86 1.49 -11.45
CA ASN A 152 -12.07 0.29 -12.26
C ASN A 152 -13.51 -0.25 -12.13
N ALA A 153 -14.08 -0.24 -10.92
CA ALA A 153 -15.46 -0.67 -10.70
C ALA A 153 -16.47 0.19 -11.48
N ILE A 154 -16.34 1.52 -11.40
CA ILE A 154 -17.16 2.47 -12.16
C ILE A 154 -16.98 2.23 -13.66
N GLY A 155 -15.74 2.12 -14.15
CA GLY A 155 -15.47 1.88 -15.56
C GLY A 155 -16.09 0.58 -16.09
N LYS A 156 -16.12 -0.49 -15.29
CA LYS A 156 -16.81 -1.74 -15.64
C LYS A 156 -18.33 -1.57 -15.68
N MET A 157 -18.92 -0.87 -14.71
CA MET A 157 -20.35 -0.58 -14.69
C MET A 157 -20.78 0.25 -15.91
N THR A 158 -20.05 1.32 -16.25
CA THR A 158 -20.33 2.14 -17.44
C THR A 158 -20.24 1.33 -18.73
N LYS A 159 -19.25 0.44 -18.86
CA LYS A 159 -19.14 -0.46 -20.03
C LYS A 159 -20.29 -1.45 -20.14
N ARG A 160 -20.78 -1.98 -19.01
CA ARG A 160 -21.94 -2.87 -18.97
C ARG A 160 -23.22 -2.14 -19.40
N LEU A 161 -23.45 -0.94 -18.86
CA LEU A 161 -24.61 -0.11 -19.24
C LEU A 161 -24.61 0.22 -20.75
N LYS A 162 -23.46 0.59 -21.32
CA LYS A 162 -23.33 0.85 -22.76
C LYS A 162 -23.53 -0.40 -23.64
N ARG A 163 -23.21 -1.59 -23.15
CA ARG A 163 -23.44 -2.85 -23.88
C ARG A 163 -24.91 -3.26 -23.86
N GLY A 164 -25.59 -3.11 -22.72
CA GLY A 164 -27.04 -3.36 -22.62
C GLY A 164 -27.85 -2.43 -23.53
N GLN A 165 -27.53 -1.13 -23.53
CA GLN A 165 -28.19 -0.18 -24.46
C GLN A 165 -27.93 -0.47 -25.94
N LYS A 166 -26.88 -1.21 -26.29
CA LYS A 166 -26.55 -1.54 -27.69
C LYS A 166 -27.20 -2.86 -28.12
N SER A 167 -27.52 -3.78 -27.20
CA SER A 167 -28.33 -4.97 -27.52
C SER A 167 -29.81 -4.62 -27.72
N ASP A 168 -30.33 -3.64 -26.97
CA ASP A 168 -31.73 -3.21 -27.08
C ASP A 168 -32.03 -2.36 -28.33
N ARG A 169 -31.00 -1.93 -29.07
CA ARG A 169 -31.13 -1.10 -30.29
C ARG A 169 -30.78 -1.85 -31.58
N SER A 170 -30.53 -3.15 -31.53
CA SER A 170 -30.39 -3.94 -32.75
C SER A 170 -31.79 -4.23 -33.31
N PRO A 171 -32.15 -3.71 -34.51
CA PRO A 171 -33.42 -4.04 -35.12
C PRO A 171 -33.39 -5.51 -35.58
N GLY A 172 -34.40 -6.27 -35.16
CA GLY A 172 -34.79 -7.52 -35.81
C GLY A 172 -35.58 -7.24 -37.08
#